data_AF-A0AA38FH39-F1
#
_entry.id   AF-A0AA38FH39-F1
#
_cell.length_a   1.000
_cell.length_b   1.000
_cell.length_c   1.000
_cell.angle_alpha   90.00
_cell.angle_beta   90.00
_cell.angle_gamma   90.00
#
_symmetry.space_group_name_H-M   'P 1'
#
loop_
_entity.id
_entity.type
_entity.pdbx_description
1 polymer ?
#
loop_
_entity_poly.entity_id
_entity_poly.type
_entity_poly.pdbx_seq_one_letter_code
_entity_poly.pdbx_strand_id
1 'polypeptide(L)'
;HAIMKYLSNAYPRVLDHWYPADLSQRAIIDSILDWHHSNLRRGSAGLVLNRVLAPALGLPLNPQAASEAEKLLKSSLSNLETVWLLGNGIFLTGSNQPSIADLSLACEVMQLE
;
A
#
# COMPACT_ATOMS: atom_id res chain seq x y z
N HIS A 1 3.06 -3.24 -8.76
CA HIS A 1 4.11 -3.97 -8.00
C HIS A 1 4.86 -5.07 -8.79
N ALA A 2 5.19 -4.88 -10.08
CA ALA A 2 5.70 -5.97 -10.94
C ALA A 2 7.09 -6.50 -10.54
N ILE A 3 8.03 -5.62 -10.17
CA ILE A 3 9.40 -6.02 -9.82
C ILE A 3 9.41 -6.92 -8.57
N MET A 4 8.63 -6.59 -7.53
CA MET A 4 8.54 -7.45 -6.34
C MET A 4 7.99 -8.83 -6.67
N LYS A 5 6.93 -8.92 -7.47
CA LYS A 5 6.40 -10.22 -7.94
C LYS A 5 7.46 -11.02 -8.69
N TYR A 6 8.23 -10.38 -9.59
CA TYR A 6 9.32 -11.04 -10.29
C TYR A 6 10.38 -11.56 -9.31
N LEU A 7 10.86 -10.74 -8.38
CA LEU A 7 11.88 -11.13 -7.41
C LEU A 7 11.41 -12.29 -6.51
N SER A 8 10.14 -12.28 -6.08
CA SER A 8 9.58 -13.39 -5.29
C SER A 8 9.54 -14.71 -6.06
N ASN A 9 9.26 -14.69 -7.36
CA ASN A 9 9.18 -15.92 -8.17
C ASN A 9 10.54 -16.36 -8.74
N ALA A 10 11.43 -15.42 -9.06
CA ALA A 10 12.69 -15.72 -9.74
C ALA A 10 13.78 -16.28 -8.81
N TYR A 11 13.66 -16.08 -7.49
CA TYR A 11 14.68 -16.44 -6.52
C TYR A 11 14.14 -17.46 -5.50
N PRO A 12 14.50 -18.76 -5.63
CA PRO A 12 14.00 -19.83 -4.76
C PRO A 12 14.30 -19.68 -3.26
N ARG A 13 15.21 -18.77 -2.88
CA ARG A 13 15.52 -18.45 -1.48
C ARG A 13 14.49 -17.50 -0.84
N VAL A 14 13.65 -16.85 -1.65
CA VAL A 14 12.54 -16.04 -1.14
C VAL A 14 11.45 -16.99 -0.68
N LEU A 15 11.02 -16.85 0.57
CA LEU A 15 9.99 -17.70 1.16
C LEU A 15 8.63 -17.48 0.47
N ASP A 16 7.88 -18.57 0.30
CA ASP A 16 6.61 -18.59 -0.44
C ASP A 16 5.56 -17.61 0.11
N HIS A 17 5.54 -17.39 1.43
CA HIS A 17 4.59 -16.48 2.08
C HIS A 17 4.64 -15.04 1.55
N TRP A 18 5.77 -14.60 0.97
CA TRP A 18 5.88 -13.28 0.36
C TRP A 18 4.99 -13.12 -0.88
N TYR A 19 4.91 -14.16 -1.73
CA TYR A 19 4.05 -14.18 -2.91
C TYR A 19 3.68 -15.65 -3.26
N PRO A 20 2.69 -16.21 -2.55
CA PRO A 20 2.39 -17.64 -2.55
C PRO A 20 2.13 -18.21 -3.93
N ALA A 21 2.54 -19.45 -4.18
CA ALA A 21 2.16 -20.19 -5.40
C ALA A 21 0.68 -20.57 -5.43
N ASP A 22 0.03 -20.68 -4.28
CA ASP A 22 -1.42 -20.91 -4.17
C ASP A 22 -2.19 -19.76 -4.84
N LEU A 23 -3.01 -20.08 -5.83
CA LEU A 23 -3.68 -19.09 -6.67
C LEU A 23 -4.71 -18.27 -5.90
N SER A 24 -5.38 -18.88 -4.91
CA SER A 24 -6.40 -18.20 -4.10
C SER A 24 -5.77 -17.16 -3.18
N GLN A 25 -4.70 -17.53 -2.47
CA GLN A 25 -3.93 -16.59 -1.64
C GLN A 25 -3.27 -15.49 -2.47
N ARG A 26 -2.71 -15.86 -3.63
CA ARG A 26 -2.11 -14.91 -4.57
C ARG A 26 -3.12 -13.89 -5.08
N ALA A 27 -4.35 -14.31 -5.40
CA ALA A 27 -5.41 -13.42 -5.86
C ALA A 27 -5.79 -12.38 -4.79
N ILE A 28 -5.80 -12.78 -3.51
CA ILE A 28 -6.04 -11.85 -2.39
C ILE A 28 -4.92 -10.82 -2.31
N ILE A 29 -3.66 -11.24 -2.32
CA ILE A 29 -2.50 -10.34 -2.31
C ILE A 29 -2.56 -9.39 -3.50
N ASP A 30 -2.81 -9.91 -4.71
CA ASP A 30 -2.91 -9.11 -5.93
C ASP A 30 -4.04 -8.08 -5.83
N SER A 31 -5.19 -8.42 -5.24
CA SER A 31 -6.29 -7.46 -5.03
C SER A 31 -5.90 -6.29 -4.12
N ILE A 32 -5.12 -6.55 -3.06
CA ILE A 32 -4.62 -5.50 -2.16
C ILE A 32 -3.60 -4.62 -2.88
N LEU A 33 -2.68 -5.22 -3.63
CA LEU A 33 -1.65 -4.52 -4.39
C LEU A 33 -2.23 -3.64 -5.49
N ASP A 34 -3.31 -4.05 -6.14
CA ASP A 34 -3.99 -3.25 -7.16
C ASP A 34 -4.83 -2.14 -6.51
N TRP A 35 -5.52 -2.45 -5.40
CA TRP A 35 -6.24 -1.46 -4.60
C TRP A 35 -5.30 -0.35 -4.09
N HIS A 36 -4.10 -0.70 -3.62
CA HIS A 36 -3.09 0.22 -3.11
C HIS A 36 -2.79 1.37 -4.07
N HIS A 37 -2.57 1.07 -5.36
CA HIS A 37 -2.17 2.06 -6.36
C HIS A 37 -3.19 3.19 -6.54
N SER A 38 -4.48 2.85 -6.56
CA SER A 38 -5.57 3.81 -6.83
C SER A 38 -6.15 4.47 -5.57
N ASN A 39 -5.83 3.91 -4.39
CA ASN A 39 -6.38 4.34 -3.11
C ASN A 39 -5.26 4.86 -2.21
N LEU A 40 -4.69 4.01 -1.36
CA LEU A 40 -3.74 4.40 -0.32
C LEU A 40 -2.58 5.25 -0.88
N ARG A 41 -1.89 4.75 -1.91
CA ARG A 41 -0.78 5.45 -2.57
C ARG A 41 -1.19 6.77 -3.20
N ARG A 42 -2.34 6.81 -3.85
CA ARG A 42 -2.83 8.02 -4.51
C ARG A 42 -3.13 9.11 -3.48
N GLY A 43 -3.73 8.73 -2.34
CA GLY A 43 -4.00 9.63 -1.23
C GLY A 43 -2.72 10.14 -0.56
N SER A 44 -1.82 9.24 -0.15
CA SER A 44 -0.56 9.59 0.53
C SER A 44 0.36 10.42 -0.36
N ALA A 45 0.70 9.94 -1.56
CA ALA A 45 1.61 10.64 -2.46
C ALA A 45 1.02 11.98 -2.91
N GLY A 46 -0.29 12.04 -3.15
CA GLY A 46 -0.98 13.29 -3.47
C GLY A 46 -0.86 14.32 -2.35
N LEU A 47 -1.05 13.89 -1.09
CA LEU A 47 -0.93 14.77 0.07
C LEU A 47 0.52 15.25 0.27
N VAL A 48 1.48 14.33 0.30
CA VAL A 48 2.91 14.65 0.49
C VAL A 48 3.43 15.56 -0.62
N LEU A 49 3.08 15.28 -1.87
CA LEU A 49 3.47 16.12 -2.99
C LEU A 49 2.94 17.55 -2.85
N ASN A 50 1.63 17.71 -2.66
CA ASN A 50 1.00 19.03 -2.70
C ASN A 50 1.23 19.86 -1.44
N ARG A 51 1.58 19.23 -0.30
CA ARG A 51 1.78 19.92 0.98
C ARG A 51 3.25 20.12 1.34
N VAL A 52 4.14 19.20 0.96
CA VAL A 52 5.54 19.18 1.42
C VAL A 52 6.51 19.32 0.25
N LEU A 53 6.46 18.42 -0.73
CA LEU A 53 7.50 18.36 -1.77
C LEU A 53 7.40 19.49 -2.78
N ALA A 54 6.20 19.82 -3.27
CA ALA A 54 6.03 20.89 -4.26
C ALA A 54 6.59 22.24 -3.74
N PRO A 55 6.23 22.71 -2.52
CA PRO A 55 6.85 23.91 -1.95
C PRO A 55 8.36 23.81 -1.79
N ALA A 56 8.87 22.66 -1.32
CA ALA A 56 10.31 22.44 -1.15
C ALA A 56 11.09 22.50 -2.48
N LEU A 57 10.41 22.19 -3.59
CA LEU A 57 10.94 22.26 -4.95
C LEU A 57 10.63 23.58 -5.66
N GLY A 58 10.06 24.58 -4.97
CA GLY A 58 9.71 25.89 -5.54
C GLY A 58 8.48 25.87 -6.47
N LEU A 59 7.70 24.80 -6.43
CA LEU A 59 6.44 24.67 -7.17
C LEU A 59 5.28 25.27 -6.35
N PRO A 60 4.21 25.73 -7.02
CA PRO A 60 3.06 26.31 -6.33
C PRO A 60 2.34 25.29 -5.46
N LEU A 61 1.87 25.76 -4.31
CA LEU A 61 0.93 25.02 -3.46
C LEU A 61 -0.39 24.78 -4.20
N ASN A 62 -0.95 23.59 -4.02
CA ASN A 62 -2.32 23.29 -4.46
C ASN A 62 -3.15 22.78 -3.27
N PRO A 63 -3.73 23.68 -2.46
CA PRO A 63 -4.50 23.31 -1.27
C PRO A 63 -5.73 22.45 -1.59
N GLN A 64 -6.36 22.67 -2.75
CA GLN A 64 -7.50 21.89 -3.18
C GLN A 64 -7.11 20.43 -3.45
N ALA A 65 -6.04 20.22 -4.23
CA ALA A 65 -5.52 18.87 -4.49
C ALA A 65 -5.03 18.17 -3.21
N ALA A 66 -4.40 18.92 -2.29
CA ALA A 66 -4.02 18.38 -0.99
C ALA A 66 -5.23 17.93 -0.17
N SER A 67 -6.31 18.71 -0.14
CA SER A 67 -7.55 18.37 0.57
C SER A 67 -8.25 17.15 -0.03
N GLU A 68 -8.30 17.04 -1.36
CA GLU A 68 -8.84 15.87 -2.05
C GLU A 68 -8.02 14.61 -1.78
N ALA A 69 -6.70 14.72 -1.83
CA ALA A 69 -5.79 13.63 -1.50
C ALA A 69 -5.92 13.20 -0.03
N GLU A 70 -6.06 14.15 0.90
CA GLU A 70 -6.28 13.86 2.31
C GLU A 70 -7.61 13.12 2.55
N LYS A 71 -8.69 13.51 1.87
CA LYS A 71 -9.98 12.80 1.95
C LYS A 71 -9.86 11.36 1.45
N LEU A 72 -9.19 11.15 0.31
CA LEU A 72 -8.93 9.82 -0.22
C LEU A 72 -8.06 8.99 0.72
N LEU A 73 -7.03 9.60 1.29
CA LEU A 73 -6.14 8.94 2.25
C LEU A 73 -6.91 8.49 3.49
N LYS A 74 -7.72 9.37 4.10
CA LYS A 74 -8.57 9.02 5.25
C LYS A 74 -9.52 7.86 4.94
N SER A 75 -10.15 7.87 3.78
CA SER A 75 -10.99 6.75 3.34
C SER A 75 -10.18 5.47 3.13
N SER A 76 -8.95 5.57 2.61
CA SER A 76 -8.07 4.43 2.38
C SER A 76 -7.57 3.82 3.69
N LEU A 77 -7.24 4.64 4.69
CA LEU A 77 -6.85 4.19 6.03
C LEU A 77 -8.03 3.52 6.76
N SER A 78 -9.24 4.06 6.59
CA SER A 78 -10.45 3.39 7.11
C SER A 78 -10.67 2.02 6.46
N ASN A 79 -10.49 1.90 5.14
CA ASN A 79 -10.54 0.61 4.46
C ASN A 79 -9.42 -0.35 4.91
N LEU A 80 -8.22 0.17 5.20
CA LEU A 80 -7.13 -0.62 5.75
C LEU A 80 -7.54 -1.27 7.08
N GLU A 81 -8.12 -0.51 8.00
CA GLU A 81 -8.58 -1.02 9.30
C GLU A 81 -9.79 -1.96 9.18
N THR A 82 -10.77 -1.61 8.33
CA THR A 82 -12.07 -2.27 8.31
C THR A 82 -12.19 -3.40 7.30
N VAL A 83 -11.25 -3.51 6.34
CA VAL A 83 -11.27 -4.55 5.29
C VAL A 83 -10.00 -5.38 5.34
N TRP A 84 -8.84 -4.72 5.27
CA TRP A 84 -7.58 -5.42 5.02
C TRP A 84 -6.87 -5.92 6.29
N LEU A 85 -7.08 -5.28 7.44
CA LEU A 85 -6.53 -5.71 8.74
C LEU A 85 -7.50 -6.59 9.55
N LEU A 86 -8.59 -7.06 8.94
CA LEU A 86 -9.51 -7.98 9.59
C LEU A 86 -8.87 -9.37 9.79
N GLY A 87 -9.24 -10.03 10.88
CA GLY A 87 -8.85 -11.40 11.20
C GLY A 87 -8.07 -11.51 12.52
N ASN A 88 -7.60 -12.71 12.83
CA ASN A 88 -6.91 -13.00 14.10
C ASN A 88 -5.37 -13.03 13.98
N GLY A 89 -4.84 -12.94 12.77
CA GLY A 89 -3.41 -12.85 12.53
C GLY A 89 -2.88 -11.43 12.72
N ILE A 90 -1.56 -11.29 12.67
CA ILE A 90 -0.84 -10.02 12.88
C ILE A 90 -0.46 -9.31 11.58
N PHE A 91 -0.82 -9.87 10.42
CA PHE A 91 -0.61 -9.32 9.08
C PHE A 91 -1.93 -9.18 8.33
N LEU A 92 -1.89 -8.54 7.16
CA LEU A 92 -3.05 -8.31 6.31
C LEU A 92 -3.84 -9.61 6.09
N THR A 93 -5.16 -9.48 6.05
CA THR A 93 -6.15 -10.55 5.91
C THR A 93 -6.10 -11.61 7.02
N GLY A 94 -5.58 -11.24 8.18
CA GLY A 94 -5.49 -12.12 9.34
C GLY A 94 -4.44 -13.22 9.17
N SER A 95 -3.43 -12.99 8.34
CA SER A 95 -2.32 -13.91 8.14
C SER A 95 -1.35 -13.91 9.34
N ASN A 96 -0.69 -15.04 9.57
CA ASN A 96 0.40 -15.17 10.55
C ASN A 96 1.78 -14.87 9.95
N GLN A 97 1.87 -14.66 8.63
CA GLN A 97 3.10 -14.34 7.91
C GLN A 97 2.87 -13.13 6.99
N PRO A 98 3.87 -12.25 6.82
CA PRO A 98 3.75 -11.10 5.94
C PRO A 98 3.76 -11.51 4.47
N SER A 99 3.22 -10.65 3.63
CA SER A 99 3.30 -10.75 2.18
C SER A 99 3.92 -9.48 1.57
N ILE A 100 4.11 -9.47 0.25
CA ILE A 100 4.50 -8.24 -0.45
C ILE A 100 3.43 -7.14 -0.35
N ALA A 101 2.17 -7.48 -0.03
CA ALA A 101 1.14 -6.48 0.24
C ALA A 101 1.41 -5.75 1.56
N ASP A 102 1.79 -6.47 2.62
CA ASP A 102 2.14 -5.89 3.92
C ASP A 102 3.31 -4.92 3.77
N LEU A 103 4.36 -5.35 3.06
CA LEU A 103 5.53 -4.51 2.79
C LEU A 103 5.14 -3.23 2.03
N SER A 104 4.29 -3.36 1.01
CA SER A 104 3.87 -2.22 0.18
C SER A 104 3.03 -1.21 0.96
N LEU A 105 2.08 -1.69 1.76
CA LEU A 105 1.20 -0.84 2.57
C LEU A 105 1.95 -0.20 3.74
N ALA A 106 2.82 -0.95 4.42
CA ALA A 106 3.64 -0.42 5.51
C ALA A 106 4.57 0.70 5.03
N CYS A 107 5.29 0.51 3.92
CA CYS A 107 6.14 1.57 3.35
C CYS A 107 5.35 2.82 2.98
N GLU A 108 4.11 2.67 2.49
CA GLU A 108 3.26 3.80 2.13
C GLU A 108 2.79 4.58 3.36
N VAL A 109 2.40 3.89 4.44
CA VAL A 109 1.98 4.53 5.69
C VAL A 109 3.15 5.22 6.39
N MET A 110 4.33 4.59 6.42
CA MET A 110 5.54 5.18 7.02
C MET A 110 5.95 6.50 6.35
N GLN A 111 5.57 6.75 5.09
CA GLN A 111 5.86 8.02 4.43
C GLN A 111 5.08 9.22 5.05
N LEU A 112 4.08 8.95 5.89
CA LEU A 112 3.26 9.96 6.56
C LEU A 112 3.77 10.33 7.96
N GLU A 113 4.76 9.60 8.48
CA GLU A 113 5.47 9.91 9.74
C GLU A 113 6.55 10.98 9.52
#